data_AF-A0A5H6D6Z3-F1
#
_entry.id   AF-A0A5H6D6Z3-F1
#
_cell.length_a   1.000
_cell.length_b   1.000
_cell.length_c   1.000
_cell.angle_alpha   90.00
_cell.angle_beta   90.00
_cell.angle_gamma   90.00
#
_symmetry.space_group_name_H-M   'P 1'
#
loop_
_entity.id
_entity.type
_entity.pdbx_description
1 polymer ?
#
loop_
_entity_poly.entity_id
_entity_poly.type
_entity_poly.pdbx_seq_one_letter_code
_entity_poly.pdbx_strand_id
1 'polypeptide(L)'
;MERSLDSLAGMAKSAFGAGTSAAMRQATSPKTILEYIINFFTCGGIRRRNETQYQELIETMAETLKSTMPDRGAPLPENIILDDMDGCRVEFNLPGENNEAGQVIVRVSKGDHSETREIPLVSFEKICRALLFRCEFSLPQDSVILTAQGGMNLKGAVLTGANLTSENLCDADLSGANLEGAVLFMADCEGANFKGANLSGTSLGDSNFKNACLEDSIMCGATLDHANLTGANLQHASLLGCSMIECNCSGANMDHTNLSGATLIRADMSGATLQGATIMAAIMEDAVLTRANLRKASFISTNLDGADLAEANLNNTCFKDCTLTHLRTEDATMSTSTQTLFNEFYSENI
;
A
#
# COMPACT_ATOMS: atom_id res chain seq x y z
N MET A 1 9.32 -23.44 36.07
CA MET A 1 9.36 -23.07 34.65
C MET A 1 10.11 -21.76 34.57
N GLU A 2 11.36 -21.78 34.09
CA GLU A 2 12.07 -20.55 33.76
C GLU A 2 11.32 -19.89 32.61
N ARG A 3 10.58 -18.81 32.90
CA ARG A 3 9.94 -17.98 31.87
C ARG A 3 11.04 -17.31 31.05
N SER A 4 10.89 -17.29 29.73
CA SER A 4 11.90 -16.73 28.82
C SER A 4 12.14 -15.25 29.14
N LEU A 5 13.33 -14.75 28.81
CA LEU A 5 13.67 -13.33 28.94
C LEU A 5 12.86 -12.41 28.00
N ASP A 6 11.98 -12.98 27.18
CA ASP A 6 11.19 -12.30 26.17
C ASP A 6 9.77 -11.90 26.65
N SER A 7 9.37 -12.25 27.88
CA SER A 7 8.06 -11.84 28.43
C SER A 7 8.07 -10.41 29.01
N LEU A 8 6.89 -9.82 29.26
CA LEU A 8 6.74 -8.52 29.97
C LEU A 8 7.50 -8.46 31.31
N ALA A 9 7.62 -9.59 32.01
CA ALA A 9 8.40 -9.76 33.23
C ALA A 9 9.91 -9.59 32.98
N GLY A 10 10.41 -9.98 31.80
CA GLY A 10 11.79 -9.81 31.36
C GLY A 10 12.20 -8.34 31.22
N MET A 11 11.29 -7.47 30.75
CA MET A 11 11.53 -6.03 30.64
C MET A 11 11.94 -5.42 31.95
N ALA A 12 11.18 -5.68 33.00
CA ALA A 12 11.43 -5.00 34.25
C ALA A 12 12.46 -5.71 35.12
N LYS A 13 12.84 -6.95 34.77
CA LYS A 13 14.14 -7.51 35.17
C LYS A 13 15.31 -6.68 34.58
N SER A 14 15.19 -6.20 33.34
CA SER A 14 16.21 -5.34 32.69
C SER A 14 16.18 -3.88 33.18
N ALA A 15 15.00 -3.33 33.51
CA ALA A 15 14.82 -1.96 33.99
C ALA A 15 15.10 -1.79 35.49
N PHE A 16 14.84 -2.82 36.32
CA PHE A 16 15.01 -2.76 37.79
C PHE A 16 16.26 -3.51 38.31
N GLY A 17 17.09 -4.06 37.42
CA GLY A 17 18.29 -4.81 37.80
C GLY A 17 18.01 -6.26 38.23
N ALA A 18 18.98 -7.14 37.98
CA ALA A 18 18.79 -8.59 38.09
C ALA A 18 18.41 -9.08 39.50
N GLY A 19 17.27 -9.78 39.61
CA GLY A 19 17.19 -10.99 40.45
C GLY A 19 16.36 -10.93 41.75
N THR A 20 15.78 -9.80 42.16
CA THR A 20 14.94 -9.79 43.38
C THR A 20 13.47 -10.07 43.08
N SER A 21 12.79 -10.78 43.98
CA SER A 21 11.34 -11.05 43.88
C SER A 21 10.51 -9.76 43.84
N ALA A 22 11.00 -8.69 44.46
CA ALA A 22 10.39 -7.36 44.42
C ALA A 22 10.48 -6.73 43.02
N ALA A 23 11.64 -6.79 42.37
CA ALA A 23 11.81 -6.31 41.00
C ALA A 23 10.91 -7.08 40.01
N MET A 24 10.79 -8.40 40.16
CA MET A 24 9.89 -9.24 39.36
C MET A 24 8.40 -8.93 39.60
N ARG A 25 8.02 -8.56 40.82
CA ARG A 25 6.64 -8.14 41.14
C ARG A 25 6.31 -6.76 40.57
N GLN A 26 7.26 -5.83 40.63
CA GLN A 26 7.10 -4.51 40.03
C GLN A 26 7.03 -4.61 38.50
N ALA A 27 7.81 -5.52 37.92
CA ALA A 27 7.82 -5.81 36.49
C ALA A 27 6.49 -6.25 35.90
N THR A 28 5.81 -7.11 36.64
CA THR A 28 4.53 -7.71 36.24
C THR A 28 3.37 -7.01 36.94
N SER A 29 3.56 -5.74 37.32
CA SER A 29 2.51 -4.92 37.92
C SER A 29 1.55 -4.42 36.83
N PRO A 30 0.25 -4.23 37.16
CA PRO A 30 -0.71 -3.66 36.22
C PRO A 30 -0.24 -2.33 35.62
N LYS A 31 0.41 -1.47 36.42
CA LYS A 31 0.92 -0.17 35.98
C LYS A 31 2.00 -0.30 34.90
N THR A 32 2.99 -1.16 35.11
CA THR A 32 4.08 -1.35 34.14
C THR A 32 3.58 -1.97 32.83
N ILE A 33 2.66 -2.94 32.93
CA ILE A 33 2.06 -3.57 31.74
C ILE A 33 1.18 -2.57 30.98
N LEU A 34 0.39 -1.75 31.70
CA LEU A 34 -0.39 -0.67 31.08
C LEU A 34 0.53 0.35 30.39
N GLU A 35 1.62 0.77 31.02
CA GLU A 35 2.59 1.68 30.40
C GLU A 35 3.13 1.14 29.07
N TYR A 36 3.39 -0.16 29.03
CA TYR A 36 3.87 -0.84 27.84
C TYR A 36 2.85 -0.94 26.70
N ILE A 37 1.61 -1.34 27.03
CA ILE A 37 0.51 -1.45 26.05
C ILE A 37 0.23 -0.08 25.44
N ILE A 38 0.14 0.95 26.27
CA ILE A 38 -0.16 2.30 25.80
C ILE A 38 0.96 2.79 24.90
N ASN A 39 2.20 2.50 25.28
CA ASN A 39 3.34 2.75 24.43
C ASN A 39 3.10 2.10 23.05
N PHE A 40 2.82 0.79 22.98
CA PHE A 40 2.60 0.07 21.71
C PHE A 40 1.61 0.79 20.78
N PHE A 41 0.46 1.19 21.31
CA PHE A 41 -0.61 1.83 20.54
C PHE A 41 -0.37 3.30 20.21
N THR A 42 0.46 4.02 20.96
CA THR A 42 0.68 5.47 20.79
C THR A 42 1.92 5.84 20.00
N CYS A 43 2.90 4.94 19.85
CA CYS A 43 4.06 5.18 18.98
C CYS A 43 4.16 4.17 17.84
N GLY A 44 3.01 3.61 17.41
CA GLY A 44 2.91 2.59 16.37
C GLY A 44 3.87 2.82 15.19
N GLY A 45 4.95 2.03 15.16
CA GLY A 45 5.98 2.07 14.12
C GLY A 45 7.37 2.53 14.56
N ILE A 46 7.53 3.23 15.70
CA ILE A 46 8.86 3.61 16.20
C ILE A 46 9.51 2.41 16.90
N ARG A 47 10.61 1.94 16.32
CA ARG A 47 11.48 0.90 16.87
C ARG A 47 11.87 1.24 18.31
N ARG A 48 11.24 0.57 19.26
CA ARG A 48 11.63 0.61 20.67
C ARG A 48 12.59 -0.53 20.93
N ARG A 49 13.50 -0.34 21.89
CA ARG A 49 14.61 -1.25 22.24
C ARG A 49 14.17 -2.64 22.75
N ASN A 50 12.90 -3.02 22.55
CA ASN A 50 12.12 -4.03 23.26
C ASN A 50 11.32 -4.92 22.26
N GLU A 51 11.88 -5.24 21.09
CA GLU A 51 11.17 -5.91 19.98
C GLU A 51 10.63 -7.31 20.31
N THR A 52 11.40 -8.14 21.04
CA THR A 52 10.98 -9.50 21.42
C THR A 52 9.81 -9.50 22.39
N GLN A 53 9.61 -8.40 23.11
CA GLN A 53 8.59 -8.30 24.16
C GLN A 53 7.23 -7.92 23.59
N TYR A 54 7.18 -7.29 22.40
CA TYR A 54 5.88 -6.96 21.78
C TYR A 54 5.28 -8.21 21.16
N GLN A 55 6.09 -9.24 20.91
CA GLN A 55 5.62 -10.50 20.32
C GLN A 55 4.53 -11.16 21.15
N GLU A 56 4.67 -11.30 22.47
CA GLU A 56 3.62 -11.91 23.32
C GLU A 56 2.29 -11.16 23.21
N LEU A 57 2.34 -9.82 23.28
CA LEU A 57 1.15 -8.97 23.11
C LEU A 57 0.56 -9.12 21.71
N ILE A 58 1.41 -9.08 20.69
CA ILE A 58 1.00 -9.15 19.29
C ILE A 58 0.35 -10.50 19.00
N GLU A 59 1.01 -11.61 19.34
CA GLU A 59 0.53 -12.97 19.13
C GLU A 59 -0.80 -13.18 19.86
N THR A 60 -0.86 -12.86 21.16
CA THR A 60 -2.08 -13.03 21.97
C THR A 60 -3.24 -12.20 21.45
N MET A 61 -2.96 -10.95 21.04
CA MET A 61 -3.97 -10.06 20.48
C MET A 61 -4.42 -10.54 19.09
N ALA A 62 -3.50 -10.99 18.25
CA ALA A 62 -3.81 -11.50 16.92
C ALA A 62 -4.63 -12.80 16.98
N GLU A 63 -4.33 -13.71 17.91
CA GLU A 63 -5.11 -14.91 18.19
C GLU A 63 -6.50 -14.56 18.74
N THR A 64 -6.58 -13.62 19.69
CA THR A 64 -7.85 -13.18 20.25
C THR A 64 -8.74 -12.56 19.16
N LEU A 65 -8.20 -11.65 18.35
CA LEU A 65 -8.92 -11.02 17.24
C LEU A 65 -9.41 -12.07 16.22
N LYS A 66 -8.54 -13.02 15.85
CA LYS A 66 -8.90 -14.11 14.92
C LYS A 66 -9.99 -15.02 15.48
N SER A 67 -10.03 -15.24 16.80
CA SER A 67 -11.06 -16.07 17.44
C SER A 67 -12.39 -15.35 17.67
N THR A 68 -12.38 -14.02 17.79
CA THR A 68 -13.54 -13.21 18.14
C THR A 68 -14.25 -12.62 16.92
N MET A 69 -13.57 -12.55 15.77
CA MET A 69 -14.10 -11.93 14.56
C MET A 69 -14.42 -12.96 13.46
N PRO A 70 -15.55 -12.81 12.75
CA PRO A 70 -15.92 -13.72 11.66
C PRO A 70 -15.04 -13.53 10.42
N ASP A 71 -14.63 -12.30 10.14
CA ASP A 71 -13.74 -11.90 9.05
C ASP A 71 -13.07 -10.55 9.36
N ARG A 72 -12.05 -10.16 8.60
CA ARG A 72 -11.31 -8.89 8.83
C ARG A 72 -12.11 -7.62 8.53
N GLY A 73 -13.19 -7.71 7.76
CA GLY A 73 -14.07 -6.59 7.39
C GLY A 73 -15.14 -6.29 8.43
N ALA A 74 -15.44 -7.24 9.33
CA ALA A 74 -16.39 -7.03 10.41
C ALA A 74 -15.96 -5.90 11.38
N PRO A 75 -16.90 -5.17 12.01
CA PRO A 75 -16.59 -4.22 13.07
C PRO A 75 -15.80 -4.89 14.21
N LEU A 76 -14.87 -4.16 14.83
CA LEU A 76 -14.20 -4.66 16.03
C LEU A 76 -15.22 -4.84 17.17
N PRO A 77 -15.10 -5.89 18.00
CA PRO A 77 -15.99 -6.07 19.14
C PRO A 77 -15.78 -4.95 20.18
N GLU A 78 -16.86 -4.55 20.86
CA GLU A 78 -16.81 -3.46 21.87
C GLU A 78 -15.86 -3.76 23.04
N ASN A 79 -15.61 -5.04 23.33
CA ASN A 79 -14.68 -5.47 24.36
C ASN A 79 -13.76 -6.58 23.84
N ILE A 80 -12.45 -6.34 23.93
CA ILE A 80 -11.40 -7.32 23.62
C ILE A 80 -10.65 -7.62 24.90
N ILE A 81 -10.58 -8.91 25.25
CA ILE A 81 -9.97 -9.37 26.49
C ILE A 81 -8.77 -10.26 26.14
N LEU A 82 -7.60 -9.87 26.64
CA LEU A 82 -6.40 -10.72 26.61
C LEU A 82 -6.20 -11.30 28.01
N ASP A 83 -6.35 -12.61 28.11
CA ASP A 83 -6.14 -13.36 29.35
C ASP A 83 -4.65 -13.76 29.49
N ASP A 84 -4.16 -13.68 30.73
CA ASP A 84 -2.79 -14.09 31.12
C ASP A 84 -1.63 -13.37 30.39
N MET A 85 -1.70 -12.05 30.27
CA MET A 85 -0.55 -11.21 29.90
C MET A 85 0.40 -11.06 31.09
N ASP A 86 1.28 -12.04 31.28
CA ASP A 86 2.20 -12.13 32.42
C ASP A 86 1.51 -12.10 33.80
N GLY A 87 0.38 -12.80 33.89
CA GLY A 87 -0.47 -12.86 35.08
C GLY A 87 -1.35 -11.63 35.31
N CYS A 88 -1.49 -10.77 34.29
CA CYS A 88 -2.49 -9.71 34.24
C CYS A 88 -3.59 -10.04 33.23
N ARG A 89 -4.82 -9.59 33.52
CA ARG A 89 -5.91 -9.54 32.54
C ARG A 89 -5.96 -8.15 31.93
N VAL A 90 -5.99 -8.07 30.60
CA VAL A 90 -6.04 -6.82 29.85
C VAL A 90 -7.37 -6.72 29.12
N GLU A 91 -8.07 -5.61 29.29
CA GLU A 91 -9.36 -5.34 28.65
C GLU A 91 -9.27 -4.06 27.83
N PHE A 92 -9.66 -4.13 26.55
CA PHE A 92 -9.81 -2.98 25.67
C PHE A 92 -11.30 -2.75 25.46
N ASN A 93 -11.82 -1.65 26.01
CA ASN A 93 -13.21 -1.26 25.84
C ASN A 93 -13.28 -0.16 24.78
N LEU A 94 -13.80 -0.49 23.61
CA LEU A 94 -13.99 0.46 22.50
C LEU A 94 -15.22 1.34 22.77
N PRO A 95 -15.33 2.51 22.13
CA PRO A 95 -16.52 3.35 22.22
C PRO A 95 -17.78 2.58 21.78
N GLY A 96 -18.85 2.71 22.56
CA GLY A 96 -20.07 1.93 22.40
C GLY A 96 -21.03 2.17 23.57
N GLU A 97 -21.98 1.26 23.80
CA GLU A 97 -23.00 1.42 24.84
C GLU A 97 -22.40 1.63 26.25
N ASN A 98 -21.24 1.03 26.50
CA ASN A 98 -20.58 1.05 27.81
C ASN A 98 -19.36 1.99 27.89
N ASN A 99 -19.09 2.77 26.83
CA ASN A 99 -17.96 3.69 26.77
C ASN A 99 -18.30 4.92 25.92
N GLU A 100 -18.67 6.01 26.59
CA GLU A 100 -19.02 7.29 25.95
C GLU A 100 -17.81 8.22 25.69
N ALA A 101 -16.59 7.80 26.05
CA ALA A 101 -15.40 8.66 25.98
C ALA A 101 -14.92 8.94 24.54
N GLY A 102 -15.37 8.14 23.57
CA GLY A 102 -14.91 8.20 22.17
C GLY A 102 -13.47 7.72 21.95
N GLN A 103 -12.81 7.24 23.01
CA GLN A 103 -11.47 6.64 23.00
C GLN A 103 -11.53 5.21 23.52
N VAL A 104 -10.50 4.41 23.26
CA VAL A 104 -10.42 3.04 23.80
C VAL A 104 -9.92 3.10 25.24
N ILE A 105 -10.69 2.55 26.17
CA ILE A 105 -10.31 2.45 27.58
C ILE A 105 -9.58 1.12 27.79
N VAL A 106 -8.28 1.19 28.08
CA VAL A 106 -7.44 0.03 28.39
C VAL A 106 -7.39 -0.16 29.90
N ARG A 107 -7.85 -1.31 30.38
CA ARG A 107 -7.76 -1.71 31.80
C ARG A 107 -6.83 -2.91 31.95
N VAL A 108 -5.87 -2.80 32.86
CA VAL A 108 -5.00 -3.92 33.24
C VAL A 108 -5.26 -4.28 34.69
N SER A 109 -5.50 -5.55 35.01
CA SER A 109 -5.86 -6.00 36.35
C SER A 109 -5.07 -7.24 36.80
N LYS A 110 -4.77 -7.32 38.09
CA LYS A 110 -4.09 -8.45 38.76
C LYS A 110 -4.53 -8.54 40.21
N GLY A 111 -5.37 -9.55 40.53
CA GLY A 111 -6.05 -9.64 41.82
C GLY A 111 -6.93 -8.39 42.05
N ASP A 112 -6.81 -7.76 43.21
CA ASP A 112 -7.59 -6.56 43.58
C ASP A 112 -7.04 -5.24 43.01
N HIS A 113 -5.91 -5.28 42.29
CA HIS A 113 -5.29 -4.08 41.72
C HIS A 113 -5.66 -3.95 40.25
N SER A 114 -6.10 -2.76 39.83
CA SER A 114 -6.29 -2.44 38.42
C SER A 114 -5.87 -1.02 38.09
N GLU A 115 -5.35 -0.84 36.88
CA GLU A 115 -4.94 0.45 36.32
C GLU A 115 -5.66 0.65 34.99
N THR A 116 -6.02 1.89 34.68
CA THR A 116 -6.79 2.23 33.48
C THR A 116 -6.21 3.45 32.78
N ARG A 117 -6.19 3.45 31.45
CA ARG A 117 -5.84 4.62 30.63
C ARG A 117 -6.47 4.57 29.25
N GLU A 118 -6.68 5.74 28.65
CA GLU A 118 -7.22 5.87 27.30
C GLU A 118 -6.12 5.81 26.22
N ILE A 119 -6.46 5.28 25.06
CA ILE A 119 -5.66 5.35 23.82
C ILE A 119 -6.50 5.83 22.65
N PRO A 120 -5.88 6.46 21.64
CA PRO A 120 -6.56 6.87 20.41
C PRO A 120 -7.25 5.70 19.72
N LEU A 121 -8.56 5.82 19.48
CA LEU A 121 -9.35 4.80 18.76
C LEU A 121 -8.74 4.48 17.39
N VAL A 122 -8.41 5.50 16.61
CA VAL A 122 -7.88 5.33 15.25
C VAL A 122 -6.57 4.53 15.23
N SER A 123 -5.66 4.78 16.17
CA SER A 123 -4.40 4.04 16.27
C SER A 123 -4.64 2.58 16.69
N PHE A 124 -5.56 2.36 17.61
CA PHE A 124 -5.97 1.02 18.04
C PHE A 124 -6.55 0.21 16.88
N GLU A 125 -7.51 0.79 16.16
CA GLU A 125 -8.16 0.14 15.01
C GLU A 125 -7.16 -0.24 13.93
N LYS A 126 -6.27 0.68 13.53
CA LYS A 126 -5.24 0.43 12.53
C LYS A 126 -4.33 -0.74 12.91
N ILE A 127 -3.91 -0.82 14.18
CA ILE A 127 -3.11 -1.93 14.67
C ILE A 127 -3.91 -3.24 14.63
N CYS A 128 -5.14 -3.26 15.15
CA CYS A 128 -5.99 -4.46 15.11
C CYS A 128 -6.20 -4.98 13.68
N ARG A 129 -6.48 -4.08 12.73
CA ARG A 129 -6.67 -4.42 11.31
C ARG A 129 -5.41 -5.00 10.70
N ALA A 130 -4.26 -4.40 10.97
CA ALA A 130 -2.97 -4.91 10.50
C ALA A 130 -2.63 -6.30 11.07
N LEU A 131 -2.93 -6.54 12.35
CA LEU A 131 -2.75 -7.86 12.98
C LEU A 131 -3.66 -8.92 12.36
N LEU A 132 -4.94 -8.59 12.16
CA LEU A 132 -5.91 -9.46 11.48
C LEU A 132 -5.48 -9.79 10.06
N PHE A 133 -5.07 -8.78 9.30
CA PHE A 133 -4.56 -8.94 7.94
C PHE A 133 -3.40 -9.93 7.90
N ARG A 134 -2.41 -9.75 8.79
CA ARG A 134 -1.27 -10.67 8.89
C ARG A 134 -1.70 -12.09 9.27
N CYS A 135 -2.67 -12.23 10.17
CA CYS A 135 -3.25 -13.54 10.53
C CYS A 135 -3.96 -14.25 9.37
N GLU A 136 -4.71 -13.52 8.55
CA GLU A 136 -5.44 -14.06 7.40
C GLU A 136 -4.48 -14.61 6.34
N PHE A 137 -3.42 -13.86 6.04
CA PHE A 137 -2.44 -14.23 5.01
C PHE A 137 -1.23 -14.98 5.55
N SER A 138 -1.27 -15.43 6.80
CA SER A 138 -0.17 -16.17 7.45
C SER A 138 1.18 -15.43 7.36
N LEU A 139 1.14 -14.11 7.45
CA LEU A 139 2.34 -13.27 7.49
C LEU A 139 2.93 -13.31 8.91
N PRO A 140 4.26 -13.23 9.04
CA PRO A 140 4.88 -13.11 10.36
C PRO A 140 4.37 -11.87 11.08
N GLN A 141 4.32 -11.90 12.40
CA GLN A 141 3.97 -10.73 13.18
C GLN A 141 5.24 -9.92 13.48
N ASP A 142 5.46 -8.84 12.74
CA ASP A 142 6.62 -7.98 12.95
C ASP A 142 6.39 -7.02 14.13
N SER A 143 7.47 -6.61 14.78
CA SER A 143 7.42 -5.57 15.83
C SER A 143 7.00 -4.19 15.30
N VAL A 144 7.13 -3.96 13.99
CA VAL A 144 6.75 -2.73 13.29
C VAL A 144 5.52 -3.01 12.43
N ILE A 145 4.34 -2.79 13.00
CA ILE A 145 3.05 -3.12 12.39
C ILE A 145 2.57 -2.02 11.44
N LEU A 146 2.83 -0.76 11.78
CA LEU A 146 2.43 0.41 11.00
C LEU A 146 3.65 1.21 10.53
N THR A 147 3.49 1.90 9.40
CA THR A 147 4.42 2.91 8.90
C THR A 147 4.38 4.17 9.78
N ALA A 148 5.30 5.10 9.57
CA ALA A 148 5.30 6.39 10.29
C ALA A 148 4.04 7.24 9.99
N GLN A 149 3.41 7.01 8.83
CA GLN A 149 2.16 7.62 8.39
C GLN A 149 0.92 6.88 8.94
N GLY A 150 1.12 5.74 9.59
CA GLY A 150 0.05 4.92 10.15
C GLY A 150 -0.65 4.04 9.12
N GLY A 151 -0.04 3.79 7.95
CA GLY A 151 -0.47 2.73 7.04
C GLY A 151 0.08 1.38 7.47
N MET A 152 -0.41 0.27 6.91
CA MET A 152 0.10 -1.06 7.25
C MET A 152 1.55 -1.24 6.76
N ASN A 153 2.43 -1.74 7.60
CA ASN A 153 3.74 -2.19 7.15
C ASN A 153 3.60 -3.63 6.63
N LEU A 154 3.77 -3.82 5.34
CA LEU A 154 3.70 -5.10 4.62
C LEU A 154 4.94 -5.29 3.73
N LYS A 155 6.05 -4.66 4.11
CA LYS A 155 7.29 -4.67 3.34
C LYS A 155 7.77 -6.10 3.11
N GLY A 156 7.98 -6.47 1.85
CA GLY A 156 8.42 -7.81 1.47
C GLY A 156 7.40 -8.92 1.75
N ALA A 157 6.13 -8.59 2.04
CA ALA A 157 5.10 -9.58 2.30
C ALA A 157 4.88 -10.49 1.09
N VAL A 158 4.57 -11.76 1.34
CA VAL A 158 4.18 -12.73 0.31
C VAL A 158 2.66 -12.83 0.31
N LEU A 159 2.05 -12.21 -0.70
CA LEU A 159 0.60 -12.07 -0.90
C LEU A 159 0.19 -12.65 -2.26
N THR A 160 0.93 -13.64 -2.78
CA THR A 160 0.64 -14.30 -4.06
C THR A 160 -0.79 -14.85 -4.06
N GLY A 161 -1.59 -14.42 -5.05
CA GLY A 161 -2.99 -14.82 -5.19
C GLY A 161 -3.92 -14.34 -4.07
N ALA A 162 -3.48 -13.43 -3.19
CA ALA A 162 -4.29 -12.93 -2.10
C ALA A 162 -5.52 -12.19 -2.62
N ASN A 163 -6.68 -12.40 -1.98
CA ASN A 163 -7.86 -11.59 -2.23
C ASN A 163 -7.81 -10.35 -1.34
N LEU A 164 -7.58 -9.19 -1.93
CA LEU A 164 -7.49 -7.87 -1.30
C LEU A 164 -8.58 -6.93 -1.85
N THR A 165 -9.69 -7.50 -2.35
CA THR A 165 -10.80 -6.73 -2.90
C THR A 165 -11.32 -5.74 -1.87
N SER A 166 -11.43 -4.47 -2.27
CA SER A 166 -11.90 -3.35 -1.45
C SER A 166 -11.10 -3.12 -0.16
N GLU A 167 -9.88 -3.66 -0.06
CA GLU A 167 -9.05 -3.46 1.14
C GLU A 167 -8.55 -2.02 1.22
N ASN A 168 -8.50 -1.48 2.44
CA ASN A 168 -7.85 -0.21 2.71
C ASN A 168 -6.35 -0.44 2.95
N LEU A 169 -5.55 -0.10 1.95
CA LEU A 169 -4.10 -0.12 1.93
C LEU A 169 -3.52 1.31 1.88
N CYS A 170 -4.27 2.33 2.27
CA CYS A 170 -3.79 3.72 2.26
C CYS A 170 -2.52 3.87 3.09
N ASP A 171 -1.53 4.55 2.51
CA ASP A 171 -0.20 4.78 3.08
C ASP A 171 0.54 3.50 3.51
N ALA A 172 0.11 2.32 3.06
CA ALA A 172 0.75 1.05 3.38
C ALA A 172 2.12 0.94 2.70
N ASP A 173 3.08 0.31 3.37
CA ASP A 173 4.38 -0.02 2.78
C ASP A 173 4.37 -1.47 2.29
N LEU A 174 4.18 -1.67 1.00
CA LEU A 174 4.29 -2.94 0.27
C LEU A 174 5.60 -3.02 -0.54
N SER A 175 6.62 -2.23 -0.18
CA SER A 175 7.88 -2.23 -0.93
C SER A 175 8.50 -3.64 -0.97
N GLY A 176 8.86 -4.08 -2.18
CA GLY A 176 9.40 -5.42 -2.45
C GLY A 176 8.45 -6.59 -2.15
N ALA A 177 7.15 -6.33 -1.89
CA ALA A 177 6.18 -7.40 -1.67
C ALA A 177 5.93 -8.22 -2.95
N ASN A 178 5.58 -9.49 -2.79
CA ASN A 178 5.14 -10.35 -3.88
C ASN A 178 3.62 -10.49 -3.87
N LEU A 179 2.95 -9.79 -4.79
CA LEU A 179 1.50 -9.81 -4.99
C LEU A 179 1.11 -10.52 -6.30
N GLU A 180 1.98 -11.35 -6.87
CA GLU A 180 1.69 -12.04 -8.14
C GLU A 180 0.30 -12.71 -8.12
N GLY A 181 -0.53 -12.37 -9.10
CA GLY A 181 -1.89 -12.89 -9.24
C GLY A 181 -2.90 -12.46 -8.16
N ALA A 182 -2.56 -11.54 -7.25
CA ALA A 182 -3.47 -11.03 -6.23
C ALA A 182 -4.64 -10.24 -6.85
N VAL A 183 -5.75 -10.18 -6.13
CA VAL A 183 -6.96 -9.44 -6.51
C VAL A 183 -7.07 -8.19 -5.64
N LEU A 184 -6.77 -7.02 -6.19
CA LEU A 184 -6.86 -5.70 -5.55
C LEU A 184 -8.01 -4.88 -6.15
N PHE A 185 -9.05 -5.56 -6.66
CA PHE A 185 -10.20 -4.89 -7.26
C PHE A 185 -10.86 -3.94 -6.27
N MET A 186 -11.09 -2.68 -6.65
CA MET A 186 -11.62 -1.62 -5.78
C MET A 186 -10.82 -1.34 -4.50
N ALA A 187 -9.58 -1.83 -4.37
CA ALA A 187 -8.76 -1.55 -3.21
C ALA A 187 -8.37 -0.05 -3.15
N ASP A 188 -8.31 0.50 -1.94
CA ASP A 188 -7.84 1.86 -1.72
C ASP A 188 -6.34 1.83 -1.37
N CYS A 189 -5.50 2.21 -2.33
CA CYS A 189 -4.05 2.22 -2.25
C CYS A 189 -3.50 3.65 -2.31
N GLU A 190 -4.28 4.67 -1.93
CA GLU A 190 -3.82 6.07 -1.96
C GLU A 190 -2.54 6.24 -1.13
N GLY A 191 -1.51 6.82 -1.75
CA GLY A 191 -0.21 7.06 -1.10
C GLY A 191 0.60 5.80 -0.76
N ALA A 192 0.12 4.60 -1.09
CA ALA A 192 0.80 3.36 -0.76
C ALA A 192 2.15 3.21 -1.50
N ASN A 193 3.10 2.52 -0.88
CA ASN A 193 4.42 2.28 -1.41
C ASN A 193 4.56 0.84 -1.92
N PHE A 194 4.53 0.67 -3.24
CA PHE A 194 4.77 -0.58 -3.96
C PHE A 194 6.15 -0.61 -4.63
N LYS A 195 7.12 0.20 -4.18
CA LYS A 195 8.44 0.25 -4.80
C LYS A 195 9.07 -1.14 -4.91
N GLY A 196 9.41 -1.55 -6.13
CA GLY A 196 10.01 -2.86 -6.42
C GLY A 196 9.11 -4.06 -6.15
N ALA A 197 7.80 -3.87 -5.94
CA ALA A 197 6.87 -4.98 -5.72
C ALA A 197 6.59 -5.76 -7.02
N ASN A 198 6.30 -7.05 -6.88
CA ASN A 198 5.81 -7.88 -7.98
C ASN A 198 4.29 -7.89 -7.97
N LEU A 199 3.68 -7.22 -8.94
CA LEU A 199 2.24 -7.12 -9.22
C LEU A 199 1.89 -7.84 -10.55
N SER A 200 2.70 -8.81 -10.97
CA SER A 200 2.44 -9.53 -12.23
C SER A 200 1.10 -10.25 -12.18
N GLY A 201 0.28 -10.08 -13.22
CA GLY A 201 -1.03 -10.72 -13.33
C GLY A 201 -2.08 -10.31 -12.29
N THR A 202 -1.88 -9.23 -11.55
CA THR A 202 -2.86 -8.77 -10.54
C THR A 202 -4.11 -8.17 -11.19
N SER A 203 -5.26 -8.35 -10.52
CA SER A 203 -6.49 -7.63 -10.85
C SER A 203 -6.58 -6.34 -10.03
N LEU A 204 -6.31 -5.20 -10.64
CA LEU A 204 -6.28 -3.85 -10.05
C LEU A 204 -7.46 -2.98 -10.56
N GLY A 205 -8.47 -3.56 -11.20
CA GLY A 205 -9.60 -2.80 -11.74
C GLY A 205 -10.31 -1.95 -10.67
N ASP A 206 -10.75 -0.75 -11.06
CA ASP A 206 -11.48 0.20 -10.19
C ASP A 206 -10.75 0.60 -8.88
N SER A 207 -9.45 0.30 -8.76
CA SER A 207 -8.68 0.59 -7.56
C SER A 207 -8.19 2.05 -7.52
N ASN A 208 -7.89 2.54 -6.33
CA ASN A 208 -7.34 3.88 -6.11
C ASN A 208 -5.85 3.82 -5.80
N PHE A 209 -5.01 4.15 -6.79
CA PHE A 209 -3.55 4.27 -6.66
C PHE A 209 -3.08 5.73 -6.71
N LYS A 210 -3.96 6.67 -6.38
CA LYS A 210 -3.63 8.10 -6.39
C LYS A 210 -2.39 8.36 -5.50
N ASN A 211 -1.42 9.08 -6.06
CA ASN A 211 -0.14 9.39 -5.40
C ASN A 211 0.67 8.17 -4.91
N ALA A 212 0.35 6.94 -5.35
CA ALA A 212 1.09 5.75 -4.94
C ALA A 212 2.50 5.74 -5.54
N CYS A 213 3.44 5.10 -4.84
CA CYS A 213 4.79 4.85 -5.34
C CYS A 213 4.87 3.43 -5.93
N LEU A 214 4.94 3.33 -7.25
CA LEU A 214 5.06 2.09 -8.05
C LEU A 214 6.43 2.01 -8.75
N GLU A 215 7.41 2.81 -8.31
CA GLU A 215 8.76 2.85 -8.86
C GLU A 215 9.37 1.44 -8.88
N ASP A 216 10.04 1.06 -9.98
CA ASP A 216 10.69 -0.25 -10.16
C ASP A 216 9.75 -1.47 -10.03
N SER A 217 8.43 -1.29 -9.98
CA SER A 217 7.48 -2.40 -9.84
C SER A 217 7.34 -3.23 -11.11
N ILE A 218 6.99 -4.51 -10.96
CA ILE A 218 6.75 -5.43 -12.07
C ILE A 218 5.25 -5.68 -12.16
N MET A 219 4.60 -5.14 -13.18
CA MET A 219 3.14 -5.18 -13.38
C MET A 219 2.77 -5.92 -14.67
N CYS A 220 3.61 -6.86 -15.10
CA CYS A 220 3.43 -7.58 -16.35
C CYS A 220 2.08 -8.32 -16.38
N GLY A 221 1.26 -8.06 -17.39
CA GLY A 221 -0.05 -8.69 -17.56
C GLY A 221 -1.10 -8.32 -16.50
N ALA A 222 -0.88 -7.28 -15.70
CA ALA A 222 -1.87 -6.81 -14.73
C ALA A 222 -3.07 -6.13 -15.43
N THR A 223 -4.24 -6.15 -14.79
CA THR A 223 -5.45 -5.47 -15.27
C THR A 223 -5.75 -4.25 -14.38
N LEU A 224 -5.58 -3.04 -14.91
CA LEU A 224 -5.79 -1.75 -14.25
C LEU A 224 -6.98 -0.98 -14.84
N ASP A 225 -7.92 -1.67 -15.48
CA ASP A 225 -9.05 -1.01 -16.14
C ASP A 225 -9.83 -0.15 -15.13
N HIS A 226 -10.15 1.09 -15.51
CA HIS A 226 -10.79 2.11 -14.66
C HIS A 226 -10.04 2.49 -13.37
N ALA A 227 -8.80 2.01 -13.16
CA ALA A 227 -8.02 2.37 -11.97
C ALA A 227 -7.62 3.85 -12.00
N ASN A 228 -7.47 4.43 -10.80
CA ASN A 228 -7.01 5.81 -10.63
C ASN A 228 -5.54 5.85 -10.19
N LEU A 229 -4.64 6.18 -11.10
CA LEU A 229 -3.20 6.43 -10.89
C LEU A 229 -2.84 7.92 -10.93
N THR A 230 -3.78 8.82 -10.64
CA THR A 230 -3.51 10.27 -10.65
C THR A 230 -2.30 10.60 -9.77
N GLY A 231 -1.29 11.24 -10.36
CA GLY A 231 -0.05 11.63 -9.66
C GLY A 231 0.81 10.49 -9.13
N ALA A 232 0.54 9.23 -9.51
CA ALA A 232 1.35 8.09 -9.09
C ALA A 232 2.77 8.14 -9.69
N ASN A 233 3.74 7.57 -8.99
CA ASN A 233 5.10 7.43 -9.47
C ASN A 233 5.35 6.01 -9.97
N LEU A 234 5.35 5.81 -11.28
CA LEU A 234 5.63 4.55 -11.98
C LEU A 234 7.02 4.53 -12.63
N GLN A 235 7.95 5.39 -12.23
CA GLN A 235 9.27 5.46 -12.87
C GLN A 235 9.94 4.07 -12.89
N HIS A 236 10.46 3.68 -14.06
CA HIS A 236 11.07 2.36 -14.31
C HIS A 236 10.14 1.13 -14.16
N ALA A 237 8.84 1.31 -13.95
CA ALA A 237 7.92 0.18 -13.84
C ALA A 237 7.78 -0.59 -15.16
N SER A 238 7.61 -1.91 -15.05
CA SER A 238 7.33 -2.79 -16.20
C SER A 238 5.82 -3.05 -16.29
N LEU A 239 5.16 -2.42 -17.26
CA LEU A 239 3.75 -2.55 -17.58
C LEU A 239 3.53 -3.40 -18.84
N LEU A 240 4.42 -4.39 -19.06
CA LEU A 240 4.40 -5.24 -20.25
C LEU A 240 3.07 -6.00 -20.35
N GLY A 241 2.33 -5.80 -21.43
CA GLY A 241 1.09 -6.52 -21.71
C GLY A 241 -0.04 -6.26 -20.71
N CYS A 242 0.00 -5.16 -19.94
CA CYS A 242 -1.09 -4.83 -19.03
C CYS A 242 -2.34 -4.32 -19.78
N SER A 243 -3.49 -4.39 -19.12
CA SER A 243 -4.70 -3.67 -19.52
C SER A 243 -4.85 -2.43 -18.64
N MET A 244 -5.13 -1.28 -19.25
CA MET A 244 -5.29 0.04 -18.63
C MET A 244 -6.43 0.80 -19.33
N ILE A 245 -7.50 0.08 -19.70
CA ILE A 245 -8.64 0.68 -20.42
C ILE A 245 -9.34 1.69 -19.51
N GLU A 246 -9.56 2.90 -20.02
CA GLU A 246 -10.20 4.00 -19.27
C GLU A 246 -9.53 4.29 -17.92
N CYS A 247 -8.24 3.96 -17.79
CA CYS A 247 -7.46 4.23 -16.60
C CYS A 247 -7.07 5.72 -16.52
N ASN A 248 -7.14 6.30 -15.32
CA ASN A 248 -6.71 7.69 -15.10
C ASN A 248 -5.28 7.74 -14.57
N CYS A 249 -4.32 8.03 -15.44
CA CYS A 249 -2.91 8.28 -15.16
C CYS A 249 -2.54 9.77 -15.25
N SER A 250 -3.51 10.68 -15.06
CA SER A 250 -3.25 12.12 -15.19
C SER A 250 -2.17 12.59 -14.20
N GLY A 251 -1.19 13.34 -14.71
CA GLY A 251 -0.04 13.81 -13.95
C GLY A 251 0.88 12.73 -13.37
N ALA A 252 0.72 11.45 -13.75
CA ALA A 252 1.59 10.39 -13.29
C ALA A 252 3.03 10.54 -13.83
N ASN A 253 4.02 10.10 -13.05
CA ASN A 253 5.39 9.96 -13.53
C ASN A 253 5.59 8.54 -14.06
N MET A 254 5.64 8.37 -15.37
CA MET A 254 5.85 7.10 -16.06
C MET A 254 7.19 7.11 -16.84
N ASP A 255 8.16 7.91 -16.39
CA ASP A 255 9.46 8.00 -17.02
C ASP A 255 10.15 6.63 -17.05
N HIS A 256 10.73 6.28 -18.20
CA HIS A 256 11.44 5.02 -18.44
C HIS A 256 10.61 3.75 -18.17
N THR A 257 9.29 3.84 -18.22
CA THR A 257 8.41 2.66 -18.17
C THR A 257 8.49 1.82 -19.43
N ASN A 258 8.17 0.54 -19.29
CA ASN A 258 7.93 -0.34 -20.44
C ASN A 258 6.44 -0.66 -20.54
N LEU A 259 5.76 -0.06 -21.53
CA LEU A 259 4.34 -0.24 -21.85
C LEU A 259 4.15 -1.14 -23.08
N SER A 260 5.15 -1.95 -23.44
CA SER A 260 5.06 -2.78 -24.65
C SER A 260 3.92 -3.80 -24.53
N GLY A 261 3.12 -3.93 -25.58
CA GLY A 261 1.93 -4.79 -25.61
C GLY A 261 0.77 -4.33 -24.72
N ALA A 262 0.87 -3.18 -24.05
CA ALA A 262 -0.19 -2.69 -23.17
C ALA A 262 -1.43 -2.23 -23.96
N THR A 263 -2.61 -2.36 -23.35
CA THR A 263 -3.88 -1.82 -23.87
C THR A 263 -4.28 -0.61 -23.04
N LEU A 264 -4.23 0.58 -23.64
CA LEU A 264 -4.45 1.90 -23.03
C LEU A 264 -5.61 2.64 -23.70
N ILE A 265 -6.62 1.89 -24.18
CA ILE A 265 -7.77 2.47 -24.89
C ILE A 265 -8.48 3.46 -23.97
N ARG A 266 -8.67 4.70 -24.44
CA ARG A 266 -9.27 5.82 -23.68
C ARG A 266 -8.59 6.10 -22.32
N ALA A 267 -7.34 5.70 -22.13
CA ALA A 267 -6.60 6.03 -20.92
C ALA A 267 -6.28 7.53 -20.88
N ASP A 268 -6.46 8.16 -19.72
CA ASP A 268 -6.11 9.56 -19.49
C ASP A 268 -4.70 9.67 -18.91
N MET A 269 -3.74 10.11 -19.72
CA MET A 269 -2.36 10.41 -19.35
C MET A 269 -2.07 11.92 -19.47
N SER A 270 -3.09 12.77 -19.31
CA SER A 270 -2.95 14.22 -19.41
C SER A 270 -1.93 14.75 -18.41
N GLY A 271 -0.94 15.51 -18.88
CA GLY A 271 0.13 16.06 -18.07
C GLY A 271 1.09 15.03 -17.47
N ALA A 272 0.98 13.75 -17.82
CA ALA A 272 1.91 12.72 -17.36
C ALA A 272 3.31 12.89 -17.97
N THR A 273 4.33 12.36 -17.31
CA THR A 273 5.67 12.25 -17.89
C THR A 273 5.93 10.82 -18.36
N LEU A 274 6.41 10.68 -19.58
CA LEU A 274 6.73 9.40 -20.22
C LEU A 274 8.12 9.49 -20.87
N GLN A 275 9.04 10.24 -20.25
CA GLN A 275 10.36 10.48 -20.83
C GLN A 275 11.11 9.15 -20.96
N GLY A 276 11.57 8.84 -22.17
CA GLY A 276 12.30 7.60 -22.43
C GLY A 276 11.48 6.33 -22.24
N ALA A 277 10.14 6.41 -22.16
CA ALA A 277 9.28 5.24 -22.10
C ALA A 277 9.36 4.42 -23.39
N THR A 278 9.27 3.10 -23.27
CA THR A 278 9.23 2.17 -24.40
C THR A 278 7.80 1.66 -24.59
N ILE A 279 7.25 1.90 -25.77
CA ILE A 279 5.85 1.64 -26.09
C ILE A 279 5.84 0.89 -27.43
N MET A 280 6.03 -0.42 -27.39
CA MET A 280 6.05 -1.27 -28.59
C MET A 280 4.80 -2.12 -28.68
N ALA A 281 4.16 -2.18 -29.84
CA ALA A 281 2.97 -3.00 -30.09
C ALA A 281 1.83 -2.76 -29.08
N ALA A 282 1.72 -1.53 -28.56
CA ALA A 282 0.66 -1.13 -27.65
C ALA A 282 -0.58 -0.66 -28.44
N ILE A 283 -1.74 -0.71 -27.79
CA ILE A 283 -3.01 -0.20 -28.32
C ILE A 283 -3.39 1.02 -27.49
N MET A 284 -3.40 2.20 -28.10
CA MET A 284 -3.64 3.49 -27.44
C MET A 284 -4.74 4.27 -28.17
N GLU A 285 -5.76 3.56 -28.66
CA GLU A 285 -6.91 4.17 -29.34
C GLU A 285 -7.62 5.15 -28.40
N ASP A 286 -7.90 6.35 -28.91
CA ASP A 286 -8.54 7.44 -28.16
C ASP A 286 -7.85 7.81 -26.83
N ALA A 287 -6.57 7.46 -26.65
CA ALA A 287 -5.83 7.80 -25.43
C ALA A 287 -5.59 9.32 -25.35
N VAL A 288 -5.71 9.88 -24.15
CA VAL A 288 -5.52 11.32 -23.91
C VAL A 288 -4.12 11.55 -23.36
N LEU A 289 -3.28 12.26 -24.11
CA LEU A 289 -1.89 12.57 -23.78
C LEU A 289 -1.65 14.08 -23.81
N THR A 290 -2.71 14.87 -23.58
CA THR A 290 -2.63 16.32 -23.63
C THR A 290 -1.61 16.84 -22.62
N ARG A 291 -0.73 17.76 -23.04
CA ARG A 291 0.36 18.31 -22.20
C ARG A 291 1.34 17.26 -21.64
N ALA A 292 1.33 16.02 -22.13
CA ALA A 292 2.24 14.98 -21.67
C ALA A 292 3.68 15.25 -22.12
N ASN A 293 4.65 14.85 -21.30
CA ASN A 293 6.07 14.92 -21.65
C ASN A 293 6.56 13.58 -22.20
N LEU A 294 6.64 13.49 -23.53
CA LEU A 294 7.00 12.29 -24.28
C LEU A 294 8.44 12.33 -24.82
N ARG A 295 9.27 13.26 -24.32
CA ARG A 295 10.64 13.44 -24.79
C ARG A 295 11.40 12.11 -24.76
N LYS A 296 12.04 11.73 -25.87
CA LYS A 296 12.78 10.47 -26.02
C LYS A 296 11.95 9.18 -25.86
N ALA A 297 10.62 9.26 -25.74
CA ALA A 297 9.79 8.07 -25.78
C ALA A 297 9.88 7.39 -27.15
N SER A 298 9.71 6.07 -27.17
CA SER A 298 9.81 5.25 -28.37
C SER A 298 8.51 4.50 -28.62
N PHE A 299 7.77 4.92 -29.64
CA PHE A 299 6.59 4.25 -30.16
C PHE A 299 6.97 3.39 -31.38
N ILE A 300 6.75 2.08 -31.29
CA ILE A 300 7.07 1.14 -32.37
C ILE A 300 5.89 0.19 -32.58
N SER A 301 5.32 0.17 -33.78
CA SER A 301 4.16 -0.68 -34.10
C SER A 301 2.96 -0.42 -33.18
N THR A 302 2.82 0.81 -32.69
CA THR A 302 1.78 1.22 -31.74
C THR A 302 0.58 1.80 -32.47
N ASN A 303 -0.63 1.42 -32.04
CA ASN A 303 -1.87 2.03 -32.52
C ASN A 303 -2.18 3.29 -31.71
N LEU A 304 -2.17 4.45 -32.36
CA LEU A 304 -2.54 5.75 -31.78
C LEU A 304 -3.76 6.37 -32.49
N ASP A 305 -4.62 5.55 -33.11
CA ASP A 305 -5.82 6.06 -33.77
C ASP A 305 -6.68 6.88 -32.80
N GLY A 306 -7.03 8.11 -33.18
CA GLY A 306 -7.83 9.03 -32.37
C GLY A 306 -7.14 9.60 -31.12
N ALA A 307 -5.87 9.24 -30.83
CA ALA A 307 -5.19 9.73 -29.64
C ALA A 307 -4.95 11.25 -29.67
N ASP A 308 -4.98 11.88 -28.50
CA ASP A 308 -4.83 13.33 -28.35
C ASP A 308 -3.48 13.71 -27.73
N LEU A 309 -2.55 14.20 -28.57
CA LEU A 309 -1.24 14.71 -28.18
C LEU A 309 -1.19 16.25 -28.14
N ALA A 310 -2.33 16.94 -28.03
CA ALA A 310 -2.34 18.41 -27.99
C ALA A 310 -1.46 18.95 -26.86
N GLU A 311 -0.68 19.98 -27.15
CA GLU A 311 0.29 20.62 -26.24
C GLU A 311 1.39 19.67 -25.69
N ALA A 312 1.50 18.44 -26.21
CA ALA A 312 2.49 17.48 -25.74
C ALA A 312 3.92 17.87 -26.14
N ASN A 313 4.89 17.42 -25.36
CA ASN A 313 6.32 17.55 -25.70
C ASN A 313 6.84 16.27 -26.36
N LEU A 314 6.92 16.29 -27.68
CA LEU A 314 7.37 15.21 -28.55
C LEU A 314 8.85 15.34 -28.98
N ASN A 315 9.64 16.14 -28.25
CA ASN A 315 11.03 16.37 -28.64
C ASN A 315 11.87 15.09 -28.55
N ASN A 316 12.43 14.66 -29.69
CA ASN A 316 13.17 13.40 -29.84
C ASN A 316 12.31 12.15 -29.58
N THR A 317 11.00 12.23 -29.71
CA THR A 317 10.11 11.07 -29.68
C THR A 317 10.21 10.32 -31.00
N CYS A 318 10.33 9.00 -30.94
CA CYS A 318 10.37 8.13 -32.11
C CYS A 318 8.99 7.55 -32.36
N PHE A 319 8.52 7.64 -33.61
CA PHE A 319 7.34 6.94 -34.11
C PHE A 319 7.79 6.07 -35.28
N LYS A 320 7.60 4.76 -35.16
CA LYS A 320 7.97 3.80 -36.19
C LYS A 320 6.85 2.79 -36.38
N ASP A 321 6.41 2.58 -37.61
CA ASP A 321 5.36 1.62 -37.97
C ASP A 321 4.06 1.82 -37.17
N CYS A 322 3.76 3.07 -36.77
CA CYS A 322 2.59 3.41 -35.96
C CYS A 322 1.35 3.70 -36.82
N THR A 323 0.17 3.40 -36.28
CA THR A 323 -1.10 3.91 -36.80
C THR A 323 -1.35 5.28 -36.19
N LEU A 324 -1.49 6.32 -37.01
CA LEU A 324 -1.64 7.72 -36.59
C LEU A 324 -2.94 8.37 -37.11
N THR A 325 -3.89 7.55 -37.55
CA THR A 325 -5.19 8.02 -38.07
C THR A 325 -5.90 8.85 -36.99
N HIS A 326 -6.55 9.95 -37.38
CA HIS A 326 -7.25 10.86 -36.45
C HIS A 326 -6.42 11.43 -35.28
N LEU A 327 -5.10 11.23 -35.27
CA LEU A 327 -4.23 11.73 -34.21
C LEU A 327 -4.30 13.27 -34.14
N ARG A 328 -4.44 13.82 -32.94
CA ARG A 328 -4.42 15.26 -32.69
C ARG A 328 -3.07 15.69 -32.16
N THR A 329 -2.48 16.75 -32.72
CA THR A 329 -1.14 17.25 -32.36
C THR A 329 -1.10 18.78 -32.24
N GLU A 330 -2.25 19.41 -32.00
CA GLU A 330 -2.41 20.87 -31.87
C GLU A 330 -1.45 21.42 -30.81
N ASP A 331 -0.68 22.45 -31.14
CA ASP A 331 0.29 23.09 -30.24
C ASP A 331 1.35 22.16 -29.61
N ALA A 332 1.52 20.94 -30.14
CA ALA A 332 2.55 20.03 -29.68
C ALA A 332 3.96 20.54 -30.07
N THR A 333 4.90 20.46 -29.14
CA THR A 333 6.31 20.82 -29.40
C THR A 333 7.07 19.58 -29.86
N MET A 334 7.72 19.63 -31.04
CA MET A 334 8.34 18.45 -31.62
C MET A 334 9.63 18.75 -32.38
N SER A 335 10.43 17.69 -32.58
CA SER A 335 11.66 17.79 -33.37
C SER A 335 11.34 17.93 -34.87
N THR A 336 12.27 18.48 -35.66
CA THR A 336 12.09 18.60 -37.13
C THR A 336 11.81 17.26 -37.79
N SER A 337 12.46 16.18 -37.34
CA SER A 337 12.20 14.83 -37.85
C SER A 337 10.79 14.33 -37.52
N THR A 338 10.30 14.58 -36.31
CA THR A 338 8.93 14.22 -35.90
C THR A 338 7.90 14.99 -36.72
N GLN A 339 8.12 16.30 -36.90
CA GLN A 339 7.24 17.14 -37.72
C GLN A 339 7.19 16.67 -39.18
N THR A 340 8.34 16.31 -39.74
CA THR A 340 8.44 15.82 -41.13
C THR A 340 7.63 14.53 -41.31
N LEU A 341 7.77 13.58 -40.37
CA LEU A 341 7.02 12.32 -40.38
C LEU A 341 5.50 12.54 -40.34
N PHE A 342 5.01 13.46 -39.49
CA PHE A 342 3.57 13.77 -39.47
C PHE A 342 3.11 14.44 -40.76
N ASN A 343 3.88 15.38 -41.32
CA ASN A 343 3.53 16.02 -42.58
C ASN A 343 3.43 15.01 -43.74
N GLU A 344 4.36 14.05 -43.82
CA GLU A 344 4.32 12.97 -44.80
C GLU A 344 3.04 12.13 -44.64
N PHE A 345 2.74 11.68 -43.43
CA PHE A 345 1.54 10.89 -43.13
C PHE A 345 0.23 11.60 -43.50
N TYR A 346 0.08 12.89 -43.16
CA TYR A 346 -1.13 13.63 -43.51
C TYR A 346 -1.21 13.97 -45.00
N SER A 347 -0.08 14.09 -45.70
CA SER A 347 -0.08 14.34 -47.14
C SER A 347 -0.53 13.13 -47.97
N GLU A 348 -0.30 11.91 -47.49
CA GLU A 348 -0.71 10.67 -48.15
C GLU A 348 -2.21 10.35 -47.98
N ASN A 349 -2.89 11.02 -47.03
CA ASN A 349 -4.28 10.77 -46.66
C ASN A 349 -5.27 11.87 -47.16
N ILE A 350 -4.84 12.77 -48.05
CA ILE A 350 -5.66 13.81 -48.72
C ILE A 350 -5.98 13.38 -50.15
#